data_AF-A7I7A3-F1
#
_entry.id   AF-A7I7A3-F1
#
_cell.length_a   1.000
_cell.length_b   1.000
_cell.length_c   1.000
_cell.angle_alpha   90.00
_cell.angle_beta   90.00
_cell.angle_gamma   90.00
#
_symmetry.space_group_name_H-M   'P 1'
#
loop_
_entity.id
_entity.type
_entity.pdbx_description
1 polymer ?
#
loop_
_entity_poly.entity_id
_entity_poly.type
_entity_poly.pdbx_seq_one_letter_code
_entity_poly.pdbx_strand_id
1 'polypeptide(L)'
;MFSRNIVLYASLFLIIAALVVGAGCLSTVTVGDNSAGPVHAHYQYQDSWSPGLGCYSHLTGYVYNAGNVSTQDLRLDFNLVNTGTGTIRDSRSIYIGSIAPGDTKNYEMILDGECTQDYRVDFAVENP
;
A
#
# COMPACT_ATOMS: atom_id res chain seq x y z
N MET A 1 48.74 -0.42 22.26
CA MET A 1 48.01 0.64 21.51
C MET A 1 47.10 0.11 20.39
N PHE A 2 47.36 -1.05 19.79
CA PHE A 2 46.54 -1.65 18.71
C PHE A 2 45.13 -2.14 19.13
N SER A 3 44.93 -2.53 20.40
CA SER A 3 43.66 -3.10 20.88
C SER A 3 42.51 -2.06 20.97
N ARG A 4 42.79 -0.78 21.24
CA ARG A 4 41.74 0.25 21.37
C ARG A 4 41.04 0.55 20.03
N ASN A 5 41.78 0.51 18.93
CA ASN A 5 41.23 0.83 17.60
C ASN A 5 40.31 -0.29 17.09
N ILE A 6 40.67 -1.56 17.31
CA ILE A 6 39.84 -2.71 16.91
C ILE A 6 38.50 -2.71 17.65
N VAL A 7 38.52 -2.41 18.96
CA VAL A 7 37.29 -2.31 19.76
C VAL A 7 36.40 -1.17 19.28
N LEU A 8 36.98 -0.02 18.91
CA LEU A 8 36.23 1.11 18.34
C LEU A 8 35.56 0.74 17.01
N TYR A 9 36.27 0.08 16.08
CA TYR A 9 35.70 -0.33 14.80
C TYR A 9 34.58 -1.36 14.95
N ALA A 10 34.76 -2.36 15.84
CA ALA A 10 33.73 -3.36 16.11
C ALA A 10 32.47 -2.73 16.72
N SER A 11 32.63 -1.77 17.64
CA SER A 11 31.52 -1.02 18.24
C SER A 11 30.76 -0.21 17.19
N LEU A 12 31.49 0.48 16.30
CA LEU A 12 30.91 1.29 15.24
C LEU A 12 30.11 0.43 14.25
N PHE A 13 30.65 -0.72 13.86
CA PHE A 13 29.98 -1.67 12.97
C PHE A 13 28.69 -2.22 13.57
N LEU A 14 28.69 -2.56 14.86
CA LEU A 14 27.48 -3.01 15.57
C LEU A 14 26.41 -1.92 15.66
N ILE A 15 26.80 -0.66 15.89
CA ILE A 15 25.85 0.46 15.91
C ILE A 15 25.25 0.69 14.52
N ILE A 16 26.06 0.65 13.46
CA ILE A 16 25.59 0.80 12.08
C ILE A 16 24.65 -0.36 11.72
N ALA A 17 25.02 -1.60 12.04
CA ALA A 17 24.17 -2.77 11.81
C ALA A 17 22.84 -2.66 12.58
N ALA A 18 22.86 -2.24 13.84
CA ALA A 18 21.66 -2.03 14.65
C ALA A 18 20.77 -0.90 14.10
N LEU A 19 21.36 0.20 13.63
CA LEU A 19 20.62 1.31 13.00
C LEU A 19 19.98 0.90 11.67
N VAL A 20 20.69 0.13 10.83
CA VAL A 20 20.16 -0.39 9.56
C VAL A 20 19.01 -1.35 9.79
N VAL A 21 19.09 -2.20 10.82
CA VAL A 21 17.98 -3.11 11.20
C VAL A 21 16.81 -2.34 11.83
N GLY A 22 17.08 -1.29 12.61
CA GLY A 22 16.05 -0.47 13.25
C GLY A 22 15.27 0.46 12.30
N ALA A 23 15.89 0.91 11.21
CA ALA A 23 15.25 1.77 10.21
C ALA A 23 14.14 1.04 9.42
N GLY A 24 14.17 -0.29 9.35
CA GLY A 24 13.18 -1.09 8.63
C GLY A 24 11.79 -1.20 9.30
N CYS A 25 11.58 -0.58 10.47
CA CYS A 25 10.34 -0.71 11.25
C CYS A 25 9.37 0.47 11.15
N LEU A 26 9.57 1.42 10.23
CA LEU A 26 8.68 2.59 10.07
C LEU A 26 7.71 2.45 8.88
N SER A 27 7.28 1.22 8.55
CA SER A 27 6.22 1.02 7.55
C SER A 27 4.91 1.59 8.07
N THR A 28 4.60 2.81 7.65
CA THR A 28 3.39 3.53 8.04
C THR A 28 2.21 2.94 7.28
N VAL A 29 1.15 2.57 8.01
CA VAL A 29 -0.11 2.19 7.38
C VAL A 29 -0.87 3.46 7.02
N THR A 30 -1.19 3.60 5.74
CA THR A 30 -2.04 4.69 5.24
C THR A 30 -3.42 4.14 4.95
N VAL A 31 -4.45 4.89 5.31
CA VAL A 31 -5.85 4.51 5.15
C VAL A 31 -6.53 5.52 4.23
N GLY A 32 -7.39 5.04 3.35
CA GLY A 32 -8.19 5.86 2.47
C GLY A 32 -9.60 5.31 2.31
N ASP A 33 -10.54 6.24 2.14
CA ASP A 33 -11.94 5.95 1.91
C ASP A 33 -12.39 6.68 0.65
N ASN A 34 -13.24 6.05 -0.14
CA ASN A 34 -13.95 6.72 -1.24
C ASN A 34 -15.38 6.20 -1.30
N SER A 35 -16.27 7.05 -1.79
CA SER A 35 -17.68 6.71 -1.97
C SER A 35 -18.12 7.21 -3.31
N ALA A 36 -18.81 6.36 -4.06
CA ALA A 36 -19.42 6.71 -5.32
C ALA A 36 -20.87 6.24 -5.27
N GLY A 37 -21.80 7.19 -5.19
CA GLY A 37 -23.20 6.91 -4.96
C GLY A 37 -23.42 6.08 -3.68
N PRO A 38 -24.17 4.94 -3.75
CA PRO A 38 -24.42 4.08 -2.59
C PRO A 38 -23.27 3.13 -2.26
N VAL A 39 -22.25 3.05 -3.12
CA VAL A 39 -21.10 2.17 -2.93
C VAL A 39 -20.01 2.92 -2.18
N HIS A 40 -19.59 2.35 -1.06
CA HIS A 40 -18.50 2.84 -0.25
C HIS A 40 -17.35 1.83 -0.30
N ALA A 41 -16.14 2.34 -0.42
CA ALA A 41 -14.94 1.53 -0.47
C ALA A 41 -13.88 2.10 0.47
N HIS A 42 -13.33 1.20 1.27
CA HIS A 42 -12.30 1.45 2.25
C HIS A 42 -11.06 0.66 1.87
N TYR A 43 -9.89 1.27 1.96
CA TYR A 43 -8.63 0.58 1.80
C TYR A 43 -7.60 1.06 2.82
N GLN A 44 -6.68 0.17 3.14
CA GLN A 44 -5.46 0.48 3.82
C GLN A 44 -4.30 -0.07 3.00
N TYR A 45 -3.16 0.61 3.06
CA TYR A 45 -1.95 0.14 2.44
C TYR A 45 -0.71 0.37 3.28
N GLN A 46 0.26 -0.51 3.06
CA GLN A 46 1.55 -0.46 3.72
C GLN A 46 2.64 -0.84 2.73
N ASP A 47 3.74 -0.10 2.75
CA ASP A 47 4.91 -0.42 1.94
C ASP A 47 5.72 -1.54 2.59
N SER A 48 6.15 -2.48 1.76
CA SER A 48 6.89 -3.67 2.15
C SER A 48 7.95 -4.02 1.10
N TRP A 49 8.81 -4.99 1.41
CA TRP A 49 9.83 -5.49 0.51
C TRP A 49 9.87 -7.02 0.51
N SER A 50 10.09 -7.63 -0.66
CA SER A 50 10.41 -9.05 -0.77
C SER A 50 11.47 -9.32 -1.85
N PRO A 51 12.24 -10.43 -1.73
CA PRO A 51 13.22 -10.79 -2.75
C PRO A 51 12.65 -11.00 -4.16
N GLY A 52 11.35 -11.32 -4.28
CA GLY A 52 10.70 -11.59 -5.56
C GLY A 52 10.02 -10.36 -6.19
N LEU A 53 9.51 -9.44 -5.38
CA LEU A 53 8.74 -8.29 -5.84
C LEU A 53 9.49 -6.96 -5.70
N GLY A 54 10.64 -6.92 -5.02
CA GLY A 54 11.26 -5.66 -4.66
C GLY A 54 10.42 -4.91 -3.63
N CYS A 55 10.42 -3.58 -3.68
CA CYS A 55 9.56 -2.75 -2.84
C CYS A 55 8.18 -2.61 -3.47
N TYR A 56 7.13 -2.82 -2.69
CA TYR A 56 5.76 -2.78 -3.16
C TYR A 56 4.82 -2.25 -2.09
N SER A 57 3.69 -1.70 -2.51
CA SER A 57 2.60 -1.34 -1.60
C SER A 57 1.62 -2.50 -1.54
N HIS A 58 1.42 -3.04 -0.34
CA HIS A 58 0.41 -4.06 -0.06
C HIS A 58 -0.89 -3.38 0.36
N LEU A 59 -1.96 -3.64 -0.38
CA LEU A 59 -3.27 -3.04 -0.19
C LEU A 59 -4.28 -4.10 0.24
N THR A 60 -5.02 -3.80 1.29
CA THR A 60 -6.19 -4.58 1.71
C THR A 60 -7.35 -3.65 1.93
N GLY A 61 -8.57 -4.12 1.66
CA GLY A 61 -9.73 -3.25 1.74
C GLY A 61 -11.03 -4.02 1.65
N TYR A 62 -12.11 -3.25 1.73
CA TYR A 62 -13.45 -3.75 1.54
C TYR A 62 -14.33 -2.70 0.89
N VAL A 63 -15.34 -3.19 0.20
CA VAL A 63 -16.37 -2.40 -0.45
C VAL A 63 -17.71 -2.88 0.04
N TYR A 64 -18.61 -1.96 0.38
CA TYR A 64 -19.96 -2.25 0.81
C TYR A 64 -20.98 -1.36 0.09
N ASN A 65 -22.18 -1.91 -0.11
CA ASN A 65 -23.29 -1.19 -0.74
C ASN A 65 -24.29 -0.76 0.34
N ALA A 66 -24.32 0.53 0.65
CA ALA A 66 -25.25 1.12 1.61
C ALA A 66 -26.61 1.48 1.00
N GLY A 67 -26.79 1.25 -0.31
CA GLY A 67 -28.02 1.53 -1.04
C GLY A 67 -29.09 0.46 -0.85
N ASN A 68 -30.18 0.63 -1.58
CA ASN A 68 -31.31 -0.29 -1.63
C ASN A 68 -31.43 -1.04 -2.96
N VAL A 69 -30.51 -0.82 -3.89
CA VAL A 69 -30.40 -1.50 -5.19
C VAL A 69 -29.04 -2.15 -5.33
N SER A 70 -28.96 -3.23 -6.09
CA SER A 70 -27.68 -3.90 -6.37
C SER A 70 -26.90 -3.12 -7.43
N THR A 71 -25.61 -2.89 -7.17
CA THR A 71 -24.65 -2.40 -8.16
C THR A 71 -24.07 -3.59 -8.92
N GLN A 72 -23.93 -3.46 -10.23
CA GLN A 72 -23.40 -4.49 -11.14
C GLN A 72 -22.10 -3.98 -11.77
N ASP A 73 -21.28 -4.91 -12.25
CA ASP A 73 -20.03 -4.61 -12.98
C ASP A 73 -19.08 -3.63 -12.23
N LEU A 74 -19.06 -3.74 -10.90
CA LEU A 74 -18.27 -2.86 -10.04
C LEU A 74 -16.78 -3.13 -10.23
N ARG A 75 -16.03 -2.07 -10.53
CA ARG A 75 -14.58 -2.11 -10.66
C ARG A 75 -13.93 -1.07 -9.77
N LEU A 76 -12.81 -1.47 -9.16
CA LEU A 76 -11.98 -0.61 -8.33
C LEU A 76 -10.65 -0.39 -9.04
N ASP A 77 -10.27 0.87 -9.21
CA ASP A 77 -9.04 1.26 -9.90
C ASP A 77 -8.09 1.96 -8.92
N PHE A 78 -6.84 1.48 -8.89
CA PHE A 78 -5.80 1.97 -8.00
C PHE A 78 -4.56 2.35 -8.79
N ASN A 79 -4.03 3.54 -8.50
CA ASN A 79 -2.81 4.06 -9.09
C ASN A 79 -1.79 4.33 -7.99
N LEU A 80 -0.60 3.75 -8.12
CA LEU A 80 0.55 4.11 -7.29
C LEU A 80 1.22 5.33 -7.90
N VAL A 81 1.13 6.48 -7.24
CA VAL A 81 1.59 7.77 -7.76
C VAL A 81 2.81 8.22 -6.98
N ASN A 82 3.90 8.53 -7.69
CA ASN A 82 5.09 9.11 -7.08
C ASN A 82 4.75 10.51 -6.56
N THR A 83 4.99 10.75 -5.28
CA THR A 83 4.60 12.01 -4.61
C THR A 83 5.46 13.20 -5.03
N GLY A 84 6.71 12.97 -5.43
CA GLY A 84 7.63 14.02 -5.87
C GLY A 84 7.42 14.46 -7.32
N THR A 85 7.08 13.52 -8.22
CA THR A 85 6.90 13.82 -9.66
C THR A 85 5.45 13.89 -10.11
N GLY A 86 4.52 13.30 -9.35
CA GLY A 86 3.11 13.15 -9.73
C GLY A 86 2.86 12.10 -10.83
N THR A 87 3.87 11.33 -11.22
CA THR A 87 3.73 10.30 -12.25
C THR A 87 3.16 9.00 -11.68
N ILE A 88 2.29 8.33 -12.42
CA ILE A 88 1.81 6.98 -12.09
C ILE A 88 2.94 5.98 -12.35
N ARG A 89 3.29 5.21 -11.32
CA ARG A 89 4.30 4.14 -11.35
C ARG A 89 3.68 2.79 -11.71
N ASP A 90 2.61 2.43 -11.01
CA ASP A 90 1.84 1.21 -11.26
C ASP A 90 0.34 1.54 -11.24
N SER A 91 -0.43 0.78 -12.00
CA SER A 91 -1.87 0.94 -12.13
C SER A 91 -2.52 -0.43 -12.23
N ARG A 92 -3.50 -0.68 -11.37
CA ARG A 92 -4.18 -1.97 -11.32
C ARG A 92 -5.65 -1.81 -10.99
N SER A 93 -6.42 -2.74 -11.51
CA SER A 93 -7.87 -2.80 -11.36
C SER A 93 -8.29 -4.12 -10.74
N ILE A 94 -9.32 -4.08 -9.89
CA ILE A 94 -9.99 -5.28 -9.37
C ILE A 94 -11.45 -5.25 -9.82
N TYR A 95 -11.88 -6.35 -10.42
CA TYR A 95 -13.29 -6.59 -10.72
C TYR A 95 -13.99 -7.24 -9.51
N ILE A 96 -14.91 -6.50 -8.89
CA ILE A 96 -15.68 -6.96 -7.72
C ILE A 96 -16.95 -7.69 -8.18
N GLY A 97 -17.44 -7.36 -9.38
CA GLY A 97 -18.68 -7.89 -9.94
C GLY A 97 -19.90 -7.22 -9.33
N SER A 98 -20.92 -8.00 -9.00
CA SER A 98 -22.15 -7.50 -8.41
C SER A 98 -22.06 -7.37 -6.89
N ILE A 99 -22.69 -6.36 -6.30
CA ILE A 99 -22.83 -6.22 -4.85
C ILE A 99 -24.28 -5.88 -4.49
N ALA A 100 -24.91 -6.73 -3.67
CA ALA A 100 -26.31 -6.52 -3.29
C ALA A 100 -26.43 -5.48 -2.16
N PRO A 101 -27.64 -4.93 -1.91
CA PRO A 101 -27.88 -4.04 -0.79
C PRO A 101 -27.43 -4.65 0.55
N GLY A 102 -26.57 -3.94 1.28
CA GLY A 102 -26.02 -4.38 2.57
C GLY A 102 -24.86 -5.37 2.48
N ASP A 103 -24.51 -5.86 1.29
CA ASP A 103 -23.37 -6.76 1.11
C ASP A 103 -22.05 -6.01 1.32
N THR A 104 -21.04 -6.75 1.77
CA THR A 104 -19.64 -6.31 1.85
C THR A 104 -18.74 -7.33 1.17
N LYS A 105 -17.78 -6.86 0.38
CA LYS A 105 -16.76 -7.69 -0.28
C LYS A 105 -15.37 -7.17 0.05
N ASN A 106 -14.51 -8.07 0.51
CA ASN A 106 -13.11 -7.77 0.80
C ASN A 106 -12.26 -7.99 -0.46
N TYR A 107 -11.15 -7.25 -0.55
CA TYR A 107 -10.18 -7.40 -1.63
C TYR A 107 -8.75 -7.14 -1.12
N GLU A 108 -7.79 -7.61 -1.91
CA GLU A 108 -6.36 -7.47 -1.65
C GLU A 108 -5.63 -7.27 -2.98
N MET A 109 -4.61 -6.41 -2.99
CA MET A 109 -3.74 -6.21 -4.14
C MET A 109 -2.33 -5.82 -3.75
N ILE A 110 -1.44 -5.91 -4.73
CA ILE A 110 -0.06 -5.46 -4.65
C ILE A 110 0.17 -4.47 -5.80
N LEU A 111 0.71 -3.30 -5.47
CA LEU A 111 1.19 -2.31 -6.45
C LEU A 111 2.72 -2.26 -6.41
N ASP A 112 3.35 -2.31 -7.59
CA ASP A 112 4.80 -2.36 -7.73
C ASP A 112 5.44 -0.97 -7.59
N GLY A 113 6.38 -0.83 -6.66
CA GLY A 113 7.02 0.43 -6.29
C GLY A 113 8.53 0.40 -6.45
N GLU A 114 9.18 1.47 -6.02
CA GLU A 114 10.65 1.58 -5.99
C GLU A 114 11.10 1.95 -4.58
N CYS A 115 12.18 1.34 -4.10
CA CYS A 115 12.62 1.51 -2.70
C CYS A 115 13.18 2.89 -2.36
N THR A 116 13.37 3.76 -3.35
CA THR A 116 14.02 5.06 -3.18
C THR A 116 13.07 6.24 -3.34
N GLN A 117 11.78 5.95 -3.51
CA GLN A 117 10.74 6.93 -3.84
C GLN A 117 9.59 6.83 -2.85
N ASP A 118 8.93 7.96 -2.61
CA ASP A 118 7.73 8.03 -1.80
C ASP A 118 6.49 8.03 -2.68
N TYR A 119 5.53 7.15 -2.36
CA TYR A 119 4.31 6.97 -3.14
C TYR A 119 3.05 7.25 -2.33
N ARG A 120 1.99 7.64 -3.05
CA ARG A 120 0.61 7.61 -2.55
C ARG A 120 -0.24 6.74 -3.46
N VAL A 121 -1.33 6.20 -2.91
CA VAL A 121 -2.32 5.47 -3.71
C VAL A 121 -3.48 6.41 -4.03
N ASP A 122 -3.72 6.64 -5.31
CA ASP A 122 -4.92 7.32 -5.80
C ASP A 122 -5.95 6.23 -6.18
N PHE A 123 -7.21 6.43 -5.78
CA PHE A 123 -8.25 5.39 -5.84
C PHE A 123 -9.56 5.91 -6.47
N ALA A 124 -10.13 5.13 -7.39
CA ALA A 124 -11.42 5.41 -8.02
C ALA A 124 -12.34 4.18 -8.01
N VAL A 125 -13.64 4.44 -7.88
CA VAL A 125 -14.72 3.46 -8.03
C VAL A 125 -15.38 3.70 -9.38
N GLU A 126 -15.40 2.68 -10.24
CA GLU A 126 -16.07 2.73 -11.53
C GLU A 126 -17.36 1.89 -11.52
N ASN A 127 -18.37 2.40 -12.24
CA ASN A 127 -19.74 1.87 -12.27
C ASN A 127 -20.37 1.73 -10.87
N PRO A 128 -20.47 2.83 -10.09
CA PRO A 128 -21.10 2.83 -8.77
C PRO A 128 -22.63 2.61 -8.78
#